data_AF-A0A2V9P1D3-F1
#
_entry.id   AF-A0A2V9P1D3-F1
#
_cell.length_a   1.000
_cell.length_b   1.000
_cell.length_c   1.000
_cell.angle_alpha   90.00
_cell.angle_beta   90.00
_cell.angle_gamma   90.00
#
_symmetry.space_group_name_H-M   'P 1'
#
loop_
_entity.id
_entity.type
_entity.pdbx_description
1 polymer ?
#
loop_
_entity_poly.entity_id
_entity_poly.type
_entity_poly.pdbx_seq_one_letter_code
_entity_poly.pdbx_strand_id
1 'polypeptide(L)'
;MAGKRDLKSRRTAAQMHALASVRREVRSRDSAHGRKYLREFTDAFRQYDSVLASDQLNQKIAAASTLLVGDYHALAASQRFVTELIETVSQHRRVVVGLESVLSRDQRILDAWWRREISENELRQRLRFDRDWGYDWQPFYELLSSTRDHSEGIYGLDCEPRNDLRRIGSRDRHAAAKISQMRQEHPEAVLIVLFGESHLAPQHLPRLLREALPSEQTLRILQNVDALYWQAVSAQASAVSIGEDTVCVFNSTPLEKYESYRLCFERWNNAADDAPDFTPGVYNLIFSLARSLGFRLDSPRNGTQPKFLSDSLPEIVNGSESALPDLSEEDASRLERQGCVYIAATNTFLIREFQLPHVARESTRFLYHACQGMVKHSAHSKAVENALADFGSGMLSPVVGEDMRPGPGQLLYQSYVAGRIRRTSIRRLFLTHLDSHEATSHVLTTITASQTF
;
A
#
# COMPACT_ATOMS: atom_id res chain seq x y z
N MET A 1 -14.87 -3.34 31.84
CA MET A 1 -15.12 -2.68 30.54
C MET A 1 -13.82 -2.02 30.09
N ALA A 2 -13.39 -2.19 28.84
CA ALA A 2 -12.20 -1.52 28.32
C ALA A 2 -12.48 -0.01 28.16
N GLY A 3 -11.58 0.86 28.60
CA GLY A 3 -11.74 2.31 28.42
C GLY A 3 -11.69 2.72 26.94
N LYS A 4 -12.28 3.86 26.56
CA LYS A 4 -12.27 4.37 25.16
C LYS A 4 -10.86 4.45 24.55
N ARG A 5 -9.82 4.76 25.34
CA ARG A 5 -8.41 4.73 24.91
C ARG A 5 -7.90 3.31 24.59
N ASP A 6 -8.31 2.32 25.37
CA ASP A 6 -7.90 0.92 25.20
C ASP A 6 -8.54 0.30 23.94
N LEU A 7 -9.79 0.68 23.64
CA LEU A 7 -10.48 0.27 22.40
C LEU A 7 -9.89 0.92 21.15
N LYS A 8 -9.54 2.22 21.21
CA LYS A 8 -8.87 2.91 20.10
C LYS A 8 -7.49 2.29 19.80
N SER A 9 -6.78 1.85 20.85
CA SER A 9 -5.50 1.14 20.72
C SER A 9 -5.63 -0.18 19.96
N ARG A 10 -6.70 -0.96 20.18
CA ARG A 10 -6.87 -2.27 19.50
C ARG A 10 -6.89 -2.17 17.97
N ARG A 11 -7.40 -1.07 17.42
CA ARG A 11 -7.51 -0.87 15.97
C ARG A 11 -6.16 -0.66 15.28
N THR A 12 -5.19 -0.09 15.99
CA THR A 12 -3.93 0.35 15.37
C THR A 12 -2.70 -0.28 16.03
N ALA A 13 -2.81 -0.95 17.16
CA ALA A 13 -1.67 -1.42 17.94
C ALA A 13 -0.73 -2.36 17.17
N ALA A 14 -1.28 -3.35 16.46
CA ALA A 14 -0.48 -4.32 15.70
C ALA A 14 0.29 -3.61 14.57
N GLN A 15 -0.42 -2.80 13.78
CA GLN A 15 0.16 -2.03 12.69
C GLN A 15 1.19 -1.00 13.18
N MET A 16 0.92 -0.28 14.28
CA MET A 16 1.84 0.69 14.87
C MET A 16 3.12 0.02 15.38
N HIS A 17 3.02 -1.18 15.96
CA HIS A 17 4.18 -1.95 16.36
C HIS A 17 5.02 -2.37 15.14
N ALA A 18 4.38 -2.94 14.11
CA ALA A 18 5.06 -3.32 12.87
C ALA A 18 5.75 -2.12 12.21
N LEU A 19 5.04 -1.00 12.10
CA LEU A 19 5.53 0.23 11.49
C LEU A 19 6.69 0.84 12.27
N ALA A 20 6.68 0.77 13.60
CA ALA A 20 7.78 1.26 14.42
C ALA A 20 9.09 0.52 14.12
N SER A 21 9.03 -0.76 13.75
CA SER A 21 10.22 -1.52 13.34
C SER A 21 10.80 -0.99 12.03
N VAL A 22 9.97 -0.95 10.98
CA VAL A 22 10.39 -0.53 9.63
C VAL A 22 10.86 0.92 9.62
N ARG A 23 10.16 1.83 10.33
CA ARG A 23 10.58 3.23 10.43
C ARG A 23 11.96 3.42 11.08
N ARG A 24 12.32 2.59 12.06
CA ARG A 24 13.66 2.69 12.68
C ARG A 24 14.75 2.34 11.67
N GLU A 25 14.51 1.32 10.86
CA GLU A 25 15.43 0.91 9.80
C GLU A 25 15.53 1.92 8.67
N VAL A 26 14.38 2.42 8.17
CA VAL A 26 14.36 3.45 7.13
C VAL A 26 15.09 4.72 7.59
N ARG A 27 14.84 5.17 8.82
CA ARG A 27 15.46 6.41 9.36
C ARG A 27 16.97 6.30 9.58
N SER A 28 17.50 5.10 9.83
CA SER A 28 18.96 4.95 9.93
C SER A 28 19.66 5.03 8.58
N ARG A 29 18.92 4.82 7.47
CA ARG A 29 19.42 4.85 6.10
C ARG A 29 19.12 6.17 5.37
N ASP A 30 18.06 6.89 5.73
CA ASP A 30 17.67 8.15 5.07
C ASP A 30 17.90 9.40 5.94
N SER A 31 18.96 10.14 5.60
CA SER A 31 19.31 11.42 6.22
C SER A 31 18.51 12.63 5.68
N ALA A 32 17.74 12.47 4.60
CA ALA A 32 17.06 13.58 3.93
C ALA A 32 15.77 14.03 4.63
N HIS A 33 15.16 13.19 5.47
CA HIS A 33 13.91 13.48 6.21
C HIS A 33 13.91 14.82 6.97
N GLY A 34 15.10 15.29 7.40
CA GLY A 34 15.24 16.56 8.11
C GLY A 34 15.30 17.80 7.23
N ARG A 35 15.22 17.72 5.89
CA ARG A 35 15.40 18.89 5.00
C ARG A 35 14.16 19.78 4.99
N LYS A 36 14.35 21.09 4.83
CA LYS A 36 13.28 22.10 4.85
C LYS A 36 12.12 21.73 3.94
N TYR A 37 12.40 21.37 2.68
CA TYR A 37 11.40 21.01 1.67
C TYR A 37 10.48 19.85 2.11
N LEU A 38 11.04 18.79 2.71
CA LEU A 38 10.22 17.66 3.19
C LEU A 38 9.43 18.01 4.45
N ARG A 39 10.00 18.81 5.36
CA ARG A 39 9.28 19.31 6.54
C ARG A 39 8.10 20.19 6.13
N GLU A 40 8.31 21.04 5.13
CA GLU A 40 7.32 21.92 4.54
C GLU A 40 6.07 21.17 4.02
N PHE A 41 6.25 19.99 3.43
CA PHE A 41 5.16 19.07 3.11
C PHE A 41 4.51 18.45 4.36
N THR A 42 5.33 17.90 5.25
CA THR A 42 4.86 17.21 6.48
C THR A 42 4.07 18.16 7.40
N ASP A 43 4.47 19.42 7.48
CA ASP A 43 3.86 20.44 8.32
C ASP A 43 2.54 20.94 7.75
N ALA A 44 2.41 20.96 6.41
CA ALA A 44 1.19 21.39 5.73
C ALA A 44 0.03 20.40 5.90
N PHE A 45 0.32 19.10 6.04
CA PHE A 45 -0.71 18.04 5.97
C PHE A 45 -0.80 17.21 7.26
N ARG A 46 -1.10 17.89 8.38
CA ARG A 46 -1.23 17.25 9.69
C ARG A 46 -2.65 16.94 10.11
N GLN A 47 -3.63 17.68 9.58
CA GLN A 47 -5.05 17.57 9.91
C GLN A 47 -5.87 17.76 8.64
N TYR A 48 -7.09 17.23 8.65
CA TYR A 48 -8.08 17.40 7.60
C TYR A 48 -9.35 18.03 8.18
N ASP A 49 -10.16 18.65 7.33
CA ASP A 49 -11.38 19.35 7.75
C ASP A 49 -12.59 18.42 7.79
N SER A 50 -12.72 17.53 6.81
CA SER A 50 -13.84 16.61 6.70
C SER A 50 -13.49 15.27 6.04
N VAL A 51 -14.29 14.25 6.35
CA VAL A 51 -14.33 12.99 5.60
C VAL A 51 -15.09 13.21 4.29
N LEU A 52 -14.62 12.60 3.20
CA LEU A 52 -15.28 12.63 1.91
C LEU A 52 -15.94 11.29 1.60
N ALA A 53 -17.22 11.35 1.21
CA ALA A 53 -17.87 10.23 0.53
C ALA A 53 -17.38 10.12 -0.93
N SER A 54 -17.52 8.95 -1.53
CA SER A 54 -17.07 8.67 -2.90
C SER A 54 -17.62 9.67 -3.93
N ASP A 55 -18.90 10.01 -3.84
CA ASP A 55 -19.52 10.97 -4.77
C ASP A 55 -18.95 12.39 -4.62
N GLN A 56 -18.58 12.80 -3.40
CA GLN A 56 -17.99 14.11 -3.15
C GLN A 56 -16.57 14.20 -3.70
N LEU A 57 -15.80 13.10 -3.59
CA LEU A 57 -14.48 13.01 -4.21
C LEU A 57 -14.59 13.11 -5.74
N ASN A 58 -15.52 12.34 -6.33
CA ASN A 58 -15.75 12.35 -7.78
C ASN A 58 -16.19 13.73 -8.28
N GLN A 59 -17.03 14.44 -7.53
CA GLN A 59 -17.42 15.82 -7.85
C GLN A 59 -16.22 16.78 -7.86
N LYS A 60 -15.34 16.69 -6.86
CA LYS A 60 -14.11 17.50 -6.81
C LYS A 60 -13.19 17.21 -7.99
N ILE A 61 -13.00 15.93 -8.33
CA ILE A 61 -12.20 15.50 -9.48
C ILE A 61 -12.80 16.02 -10.79
N ALA A 62 -14.12 15.87 -10.97
CA ALA A 62 -14.83 16.29 -12.17
C ALA A 62 -14.79 17.81 -12.38
N ALA A 63 -14.80 18.59 -11.29
CA ALA A 63 -14.74 20.05 -11.33
C ALA A 63 -13.35 20.61 -11.65
N ALA A 64 -12.27 19.86 -11.43
CA ALA A 64 -10.91 20.36 -11.65
C ALA A 64 -10.51 20.31 -13.13
N SER A 65 -9.73 21.29 -13.57
CA SER A 65 -9.10 21.29 -14.90
C SER A 65 -7.68 20.72 -14.87
N THR A 66 -7.02 20.77 -13.71
CA THR A 66 -5.74 20.11 -13.45
C THR A 66 -5.80 19.29 -12.16
N LEU A 67 -5.43 18.01 -12.24
CA LEU A 67 -5.26 17.11 -11.11
C LEU A 67 -3.76 16.97 -10.82
N LEU A 68 -3.28 17.56 -9.73
CA LEU A 68 -1.90 17.38 -9.28
C LEU A 68 -1.86 16.24 -8.26
N VAL A 69 -1.33 15.09 -8.68
CA VAL A 69 -1.37 13.84 -7.91
C VAL A 69 -0.01 13.55 -7.30
N GLY A 70 0.01 13.27 -6.00
CA GLY A 70 1.22 12.95 -5.26
C GLY A 70 1.60 11.50 -5.44
N ASP A 71 2.85 11.24 -5.81
CA ASP A 71 3.40 9.90 -5.96
C ASP A 71 4.28 9.53 -4.77
N TYR A 72 4.17 8.28 -4.33
CA TYR A 72 5.19 7.67 -3.51
C TYR A 72 5.87 6.59 -4.34
N HIS A 73 6.99 6.96 -4.96
CA HIS A 73 7.64 6.18 -6.01
C HIS A 73 7.94 4.71 -5.65
N ALA A 74 8.15 4.44 -4.36
CA ALA A 74 8.42 3.09 -3.88
C ALA A 74 7.16 2.19 -3.80
N LEU A 75 5.96 2.76 -3.86
CA LEU A 75 4.71 2.06 -3.55
C LEU A 75 3.84 1.88 -4.79
N ALA A 76 3.74 0.62 -5.27
CA ALA A 76 2.90 0.21 -6.41
C ALA A 76 1.45 0.71 -6.32
N ALA A 77 0.85 0.69 -5.12
CA ALA A 77 -0.51 1.16 -4.90
C ALA A 77 -0.70 2.65 -5.27
N SER A 78 0.35 3.47 -5.15
CA SER A 78 0.30 4.87 -5.55
C SER A 78 0.24 5.05 -7.07
N GLN A 79 0.92 4.19 -7.84
CA GLN A 79 0.82 4.22 -9.30
C GLN A 79 -0.49 3.59 -9.78
N ARG A 80 -0.95 2.48 -9.18
CA ARG A 80 -2.25 1.85 -9.50
C ARG A 80 -3.43 2.81 -9.31
N PHE A 81 -3.44 3.59 -8.22
CA PHE A 81 -4.47 4.62 -8.03
C PHE A 81 -4.50 5.66 -9.15
N VAL A 82 -3.32 6.08 -9.65
CA VAL A 82 -3.23 7.05 -10.75
C VAL A 82 -3.70 6.41 -12.06
N THR A 83 -3.37 5.15 -12.30
CA THR A 83 -3.87 4.35 -13.43
C THR A 83 -5.39 4.34 -13.46
N GLU A 84 -6.04 3.94 -12.35
CA GLU A 84 -7.50 3.90 -12.22
C GLU A 84 -8.14 5.29 -12.38
N LEU A 85 -7.48 6.34 -11.86
CA LEU A 85 -7.92 7.73 -12.01
C LEU A 85 -7.91 8.15 -13.48
N ILE A 86 -6.83 7.86 -14.21
CA ILE A 86 -6.71 8.17 -15.65
C ILE A 86 -7.81 7.46 -16.43
N GLU A 87 -8.00 6.16 -16.21
CA GLU A 87 -9.02 5.35 -16.86
C GLU A 87 -10.42 5.94 -16.61
N THR A 88 -10.75 6.23 -15.35
CA THR A 88 -12.05 6.78 -14.97
C THR A 88 -12.31 8.16 -15.58
N VAL A 89 -11.33 9.07 -15.53
CA VAL A 89 -11.49 10.43 -16.07
C VAL A 89 -11.60 10.41 -17.60
N SER A 90 -10.84 9.53 -18.26
CA SER A 90 -10.82 9.40 -19.73
C SER A 90 -12.18 8.97 -20.34
N GLN A 91 -13.03 8.31 -19.54
CA GLN A 91 -14.39 7.93 -19.97
C GLN A 91 -15.31 9.13 -20.22
N HIS A 92 -14.97 10.30 -19.67
CA HIS A 92 -15.83 11.49 -19.71
C HIS A 92 -15.13 12.73 -20.26
N ARG A 93 -13.80 12.81 -20.18
CA ARG A 93 -13.02 13.99 -20.55
C ARG A 93 -11.76 13.57 -21.27
N ARG A 94 -11.27 14.44 -22.16
CA ARG A 94 -9.95 14.30 -22.76
C ARG A 94 -8.90 14.44 -21.65
N VAL A 95 -7.94 13.52 -21.61
CA VAL A 95 -6.89 13.48 -20.59
C VAL A 95 -5.54 13.72 -21.25
N VAL A 96 -4.69 14.52 -20.60
CA VAL A 96 -3.28 14.65 -20.94
C VAL A 96 -2.48 14.45 -19.67
N VAL A 97 -1.43 13.65 -19.74
CA VAL A 97 -0.68 13.24 -18.54
C VAL A 97 0.73 13.82 -18.55
N GLY A 98 1.16 14.33 -17.40
CA GLY A 98 2.51 14.81 -17.18
C GLY A 98 3.19 14.00 -16.08
N LEU A 99 4.40 13.52 -16.34
CA LEU A 99 5.13 12.61 -15.46
C LEU A 99 6.46 13.20 -15.01
N GLU A 100 6.69 13.23 -13.69
CA GLU A 100 8.03 13.50 -13.13
C GLU A 100 9.05 12.43 -13.56
N SER A 101 8.60 11.19 -13.75
CA SER A 101 9.45 10.04 -14.12
C SER A 101 10.21 10.16 -15.43
N VAL A 102 9.77 11.09 -16.29
CA VAL A 102 10.40 11.35 -17.58
C VAL A 102 10.97 12.76 -17.58
N LEU A 103 12.25 12.89 -17.90
CA LEU A 103 12.87 14.19 -18.09
C LEU A 103 12.33 14.84 -19.37
N SER A 104 12.07 16.15 -19.37
CA SER A 104 11.58 16.83 -20.57
C SER A 104 12.53 16.74 -21.76
N ARG A 105 13.84 16.57 -21.53
CA ARG A 105 14.82 16.36 -22.61
C ARG A 105 14.63 15.03 -23.35
N ASP A 106 13.98 14.07 -22.69
CA ASP A 106 13.77 12.70 -23.16
C ASP A 106 12.38 12.51 -23.80
N GLN A 107 11.63 13.60 -24.02
CA GLN A 107 10.33 13.59 -24.69
C GLN A 107 10.35 12.81 -26.01
N ARG A 108 11.40 12.95 -26.82
CA ARG A 108 11.54 12.20 -28.09
C ARG A 108 11.54 10.67 -27.92
N ILE A 109 12.02 10.17 -26.78
CA ILE A 109 12.05 8.73 -26.46
C ILE A 109 10.65 8.29 -26.09
N LEU A 110 9.97 9.07 -25.25
CA LEU A 110 8.59 8.85 -24.86
C LEU A 110 7.66 8.88 -26.07
N ASP A 111 7.84 9.83 -26.99
CA ASP A 111 7.04 9.95 -28.22
C ASP A 111 7.27 8.77 -29.19
N ALA A 112 8.50 8.25 -29.27
CA ALA A 112 8.79 7.06 -30.06
C ALA A 112 8.09 5.82 -29.49
N TRP A 113 8.11 5.65 -28.17
CA TRP A 113 7.40 4.55 -27.50
C TRP A 113 5.87 4.70 -27.60
N TRP A 114 5.37 5.92 -27.46
CA TRP A 114 3.95 6.24 -27.65
C TRP A 114 3.48 5.83 -29.04
N ARG A 115 4.27 6.14 -30.08
CA ARG A 115 4.03 5.74 -31.48
C ARG A 115 4.36 4.27 -31.78
N ARG A 116 4.69 3.47 -30.75
CA ARG A 116 5.04 2.03 -30.84
C ARG A 116 6.27 1.76 -31.72
N GLU A 117 7.17 2.74 -31.85
CA GLU A 117 8.42 2.61 -32.61
C GLU A 117 9.52 1.90 -31.82
N ILE A 118 9.44 1.93 -30.48
CA ILE A 118 10.39 1.26 -29.58
C ILE A 118 9.66 0.37 -28.58
N SER A 119 10.33 -0.71 -28.17
CA SER A 119 9.80 -1.67 -27.19
C SER A 119 9.80 -1.11 -25.77
N GLU A 120 9.11 -1.79 -24.85
CA GLU A 120 9.19 -1.54 -23.41
C GLU A 120 10.64 -1.58 -22.88
N ASN A 121 11.38 -2.64 -23.23
CA ASN A 121 12.76 -2.81 -22.77
C ASN A 121 13.66 -1.68 -23.28
N GLU A 122 13.48 -1.27 -24.54
CA GLU A 122 14.22 -0.14 -25.10
C GLU A 122 13.84 1.18 -24.41
N LEU A 123 12.55 1.41 -24.12
CA LEU A 123 12.09 2.57 -23.36
C LEU A 123 12.77 2.63 -21.98
N ARG A 124 12.72 1.54 -21.19
CA ARG A 124 13.34 1.46 -19.85
C ARG A 124 14.83 1.82 -19.90
N GLN A 125 15.55 1.26 -20.87
CA GLN A 125 16.97 1.51 -21.06
C GLN A 125 17.27 2.95 -21.49
N ARG A 126 16.51 3.50 -22.43
CA ARG A 126 16.73 4.84 -22.98
C ARG A 126 16.33 5.96 -22.02
N LEU A 127 15.30 5.74 -21.20
CA LEU A 127 14.98 6.59 -20.04
C LEU A 127 16.00 6.43 -18.90
N ARG A 128 16.87 5.41 -18.98
CA ARG A 128 17.85 5.06 -17.95
C ARG A 128 17.19 4.88 -16.58
N PHE A 129 15.98 4.32 -16.55
CA PHE A 129 15.09 4.30 -15.39
C PHE A 129 15.76 3.65 -14.17
N ASP A 130 16.42 2.51 -14.35
CA ASP A 130 17.07 1.79 -13.25
C ASP A 130 18.16 2.61 -12.56
N ARG A 131 18.84 3.51 -13.29
CA ARG A 131 19.89 4.36 -12.71
C ARG A 131 19.35 5.67 -12.15
N ASP A 132 18.40 6.30 -12.86
CA ASP A 132 17.93 7.66 -12.50
C ASP A 132 16.78 7.64 -11.47
N TRP A 133 16.12 6.48 -11.34
CA TRP A 133 15.03 6.22 -10.40
C TRP A 133 15.31 5.02 -9.50
N GLY A 134 15.68 3.87 -10.08
CA GLY A 134 16.00 2.65 -9.33
C GLY A 134 14.83 2.03 -8.57
N TYR A 135 13.60 2.48 -8.81
CA TYR A 135 12.39 1.86 -8.26
C TYR A 135 11.95 0.67 -9.12
N ASP A 136 10.83 0.04 -8.74
CA ASP A 136 10.30 -1.04 -9.54
C ASP A 136 9.74 -0.57 -10.88
N TRP A 137 10.15 -1.25 -11.95
CA TRP A 137 9.77 -0.87 -13.30
C TRP A 137 8.31 -1.21 -13.59
N GLN A 138 7.86 -2.37 -13.11
CA GLN A 138 6.55 -2.92 -13.49
C GLN A 138 5.37 -2.00 -13.14
N PRO A 139 5.22 -1.48 -11.89
CA PRO A 139 4.12 -0.58 -11.57
C PRO A 139 4.17 0.74 -12.36
N PHE A 140 5.38 1.24 -12.62
CA PHE A 140 5.56 2.44 -13.44
C PHE A 140 5.16 2.20 -14.90
N TYR A 141 5.55 1.05 -15.46
CA TYR A 141 5.22 0.71 -16.84
C TYR A 141 3.74 0.43 -17.04
N GLU A 142 3.06 -0.19 -16.07
CA GLU A 142 1.60 -0.37 -16.09
C GLU A 142 0.88 0.98 -16.14
N LEU A 143 1.29 1.94 -15.30
CA LEU A 143 0.80 3.31 -15.36
C LEU A 143 1.05 3.95 -16.73
N LEU A 144 2.27 3.83 -17.26
CA LEU A 144 2.62 4.43 -18.55
C LEU A 144 1.82 3.81 -19.69
N SER A 145 1.66 2.48 -19.69
CA SER A 145 0.89 1.74 -20.70
C SER A 145 -0.58 2.13 -20.66
N SER A 146 -1.21 2.16 -19.48
CA SER A 146 -2.61 2.61 -19.37
C SER A 146 -2.76 4.07 -19.78
N THR A 147 -1.79 4.93 -19.44
CA THR A 147 -1.77 6.31 -19.93
C THR A 147 -1.75 6.38 -21.46
N ARG A 148 -1.00 5.48 -22.13
CA ARG A 148 -0.97 5.41 -23.59
C ARG A 148 -2.31 5.04 -24.22
N ASP A 149 -3.09 4.22 -23.53
CA ASP A 149 -4.37 3.75 -24.05
C ASP A 149 -5.51 4.76 -23.78
N HIS A 150 -5.35 5.66 -22.80
CA HIS A 150 -6.45 6.51 -22.31
C HIS A 150 -6.23 8.04 -22.41
N SER A 151 -5.07 8.50 -22.86
CA SER A 151 -4.76 9.96 -22.94
C SER A 151 -4.51 10.44 -24.37
N GLU A 152 -4.60 11.74 -24.60
CA GLU A 152 -4.25 12.40 -25.87
C GLU A 152 -2.74 12.70 -25.97
N GLY A 153 -2.00 12.60 -24.86
CA GLY A 153 -0.55 12.76 -24.85
C GLY A 153 0.09 12.59 -23.46
N ILE A 154 1.39 12.25 -23.47
CA ILE A 154 2.24 12.13 -22.27
C ILE A 154 3.41 13.08 -22.38
N TYR A 155 3.67 13.82 -21.30
CA TYR A 155 4.75 14.79 -21.23
C TYR A 155 5.73 14.45 -20.11
N GLY A 156 7.02 14.48 -20.42
CA GLY A 156 8.07 14.47 -19.41
C GLY A 156 8.21 15.84 -18.76
N LEU A 157 8.12 15.90 -17.43
CA LEU A 157 8.04 17.15 -16.68
C LEU A 157 9.26 17.46 -15.82
N ASP A 158 10.19 16.53 -15.65
CA ASP A 158 11.34 16.77 -14.78
C ASP A 158 12.58 17.27 -15.55
N CYS A 159 13.58 17.76 -14.82
CA CYS A 159 14.82 18.28 -15.36
C CYS A 159 16.04 17.89 -14.52
N GLU A 160 17.22 17.95 -15.14
CA GLU A 160 18.50 17.80 -14.44
C GLU A 160 18.91 19.11 -13.74
N PRO A 161 19.73 19.06 -12.67
CA PRO A 161 20.23 17.87 -11.99
C PRO A 161 19.25 17.32 -10.93
N ARG A 162 19.04 15.99 -10.89
CA ARG A 162 18.16 15.34 -9.89
C ARG A 162 18.82 15.11 -8.53
N ASN A 163 20.12 14.83 -8.52
CA ASN A 163 20.84 14.39 -7.31
C ASN A 163 21.14 15.50 -6.29
N ASP A 164 20.75 16.75 -6.58
CA ASP A 164 20.95 17.88 -5.68
C ASP A 164 19.60 18.44 -5.19
N LEU A 165 19.11 17.91 -4.07
CA LEU A 165 17.86 18.42 -3.47
C LEU A 165 17.93 19.90 -3.05
N ARG A 166 19.12 20.55 -3.00
CA ARG A 166 19.19 22.02 -2.82
C ARG A 166 18.58 22.76 -4.02
N ARG A 167 18.50 22.09 -5.17
CA ARG A 167 17.93 22.58 -6.42
C ARG A 167 16.53 22.04 -6.68
N ILE A 168 15.89 21.37 -5.73
CA ILE A 168 14.54 20.82 -5.94
C ILE A 168 13.52 21.88 -6.42
N GLY A 169 13.63 23.11 -5.93
CA GLY A 169 12.77 24.21 -6.38
C GLY A 169 13.00 24.64 -7.84
N SER A 170 14.12 24.30 -8.50
CA SER A 170 14.26 24.50 -9.94
C SER A 170 13.45 23.48 -10.74
N ARG A 171 13.29 22.26 -10.21
CA ARG A 171 12.44 21.23 -10.79
C ARG A 171 10.97 21.67 -10.75
N ASP A 172 10.53 22.26 -9.62
CA ASP A 172 9.20 22.87 -9.52
C ASP A 172 8.96 23.95 -10.58
N ARG A 173 9.92 24.85 -10.81
CA ARG A 173 9.81 25.90 -11.84
C ARG A 173 9.76 25.34 -13.24
N HIS A 174 10.58 24.34 -13.53
CA HIS A 174 10.61 23.67 -14.82
C HIS A 174 9.30 22.93 -15.09
N ALA A 175 8.81 22.17 -14.11
CA ALA A 175 7.53 21.48 -14.18
C ALA A 175 6.37 22.46 -14.40
N ALA A 176 6.31 23.57 -13.65
CA ALA A 176 5.27 24.59 -13.85
C ALA A 176 5.27 25.15 -15.29
N ALA A 177 6.45 25.46 -15.84
CA ALA A 177 6.56 25.94 -17.22
C ALA A 177 6.09 24.89 -18.25
N LYS A 178 6.42 23.61 -18.03
CA LYS A 178 5.97 22.50 -18.88
C LYS A 178 4.47 22.26 -18.78
N ILE A 179 3.87 22.38 -17.59
CA ILE A 179 2.42 22.27 -17.40
C ILE A 179 1.70 23.44 -18.09
N SER A 180 2.24 24.66 -18.02
CA SER A 180 1.71 25.80 -18.78
C SER A 180 1.75 25.56 -20.29
N GLN A 181 2.82 24.94 -20.81
CA GLN A 181 2.88 24.54 -22.22
C GLN A 181 1.82 23.47 -22.54
N MET A 182 1.66 22.46 -21.69
CA MET A 182 0.62 21.43 -21.88
C MET A 182 -0.78 22.06 -21.94
N ARG A 183 -1.09 23.00 -21.04
CA ARG A 183 -2.38 23.72 -21.06
C ARG A 183 -2.58 24.51 -22.35
N GLN A 184 -1.54 25.15 -22.88
CA GLN A 184 -1.62 25.89 -24.14
C GLN A 184 -1.87 24.95 -25.34
N GLU A 185 -1.22 23.79 -25.36
CA GLU A 185 -1.40 22.79 -26.42
C GLU A 185 -2.75 22.07 -26.30
N HIS A 186 -3.27 21.92 -25.08
CA HIS A 186 -4.49 21.17 -24.76
C HIS A 186 -5.46 22.01 -23.91
N PRO A 187 -6.09 23.06 -24.47
CA PRO A 187 -6.90 24.00 -23.70
C PRO A 187 -8.12 23.36 -23.03
N GLU A 188 -8.72 22.33 -23.64
CA GLU A 188 -9.96 21.69 -23.18
C GLU A 188 -9.73 20.40 -22.37
N ALA A 189 -8.50 19.87 -22.34
CA ALA A 189 -8.21 18.60 -21.68
C ALA A 189 -8.06 18.76 -20.15
N VAL A 190 -8.33 17.68 -19.41
CA VAL A 190 -7.87 17.56 -18.02
C VAL A 190 -6.39 17.24 -18.04
N LEU A 191 -5.60 18.04 -17.32
CA LEU A 191 -4.20 17.70 -17.08
C LEU A 191 -4.11 16.84 -15.83
N ILE A 192 -3.55 15.64 -15.93
CA ILE A 192 -3.20 14.80 -14.77
C ILE A 192 -1.69 14.83 -14.62
N VAL A 193 -1.20 15.44 -13.54
CA VAL A 193 0.23 15.66 -13.31
C VAL A 193 0.67 14.84 -12.12
N LEU A 194 1.58 13.89 -12.34
CA LEU A 194 2.11 13.01 -11.31
C LEU A 194 3.53 13.45 -10.89
N PHE A 195 3.68 13.79 -9.61
CA PHE A 195 4.94 14.19 -8.99
C PHE A 195 5.06 13.62 -7.59
N GLY A 196 6.29 13.38 -7.13
CA GLY A 196 6.60 12.91 -5.78
C GLY A 196 5.94 13.78 -4.73
N GLU A 197 5.35 13.14 -3.71
CA GLU A 197 4.41 13.77 -2.78
C GLU A 197 4.90 15.11 -2.20
N SER A 198 6.20 15.22 -1.92
CA SER A 198 6.79 16.43 -1.36
C SER A 198 6.62 17.68 -2.24
N HIS A 199 6.52 17.53 -3.56
CA HIS A 199 6.28 18.63 -4.51
C HIS A 199 4.89 19.28 -4.34
N LEU A 200 3.95 18.60 -3.68
CA LEU A 200 2.55 19.06 -3.53
C LEU A 200 2.33 19.97 -2.31
N ALA A 201 3.37 20.28 -1.53
CA ALA A 201 3.23 21.24 -0.44
C ALA A 201 2.77 22.61 -1.00
N PRO A 202 1.92 23.37 -0.27
CA PRO A 202 1.31 24.60 -0.78
C PRO A 202 2.29 25.60 -1.41
N GLN A 203 3.50 25.70 -0.86
CA GLN A 203 4.55 26.66 -1.24
C GLN A 203 5.49 26.19 -2.37
N HIS A 204 5.33 24.95 -2.85
CA HIS A 204 6.17 24.32 -3.88
C HIS A 204 5.53 24.46 -5.28
N LEU A 205 5.44 23.38 -6.06
CA LEU A 205 4.83 23.34 -7.39
C LEU A 205 3.41 23.95 -7.44
N PRO A 206 2.49 23.69 -6.48
CA PRO A 206 1.16 24.30 -6.48
C PRO A 206 1.16 25.83 -6.52
N ARG A 207 2.09 26.47 -5.78
CA ARG A 207 2.21 27.93 -5.77
C ARG A 207 2.62 28.47 -7.13
N LEU A 208 3.62 27.84 -7.74
CA LEU A 208 4.12 28.25 -9.05
C LEU A 208 3.08 28.03 -10.15
N LEU A 209 2.29 26.96 -10.06
CA LEU A 209 1.22 26.69 -11.00
C LEU A 209 0.11 27.73 -10.89
N ARG A 210 -0.28 28.13 -9.67
CA ARG A 210 -1.26 29.20 -9.44
C ARG A 210 -0.77 30.55 -9.95
N GLU A 211 0.53 30.84 -9.82
CA GLU A 211 1.15 32.06 -10.36
C GLU A 211 1.16 32.05 -11.89
N ALA A 212 1.45 30.91 -12.52
CA ALA A 212 1.54 30.78 -13.98
C ALA A 212 0.18 30.64 -14.67
N LEU A 213 -0.79 30.00 -14.03
CA LEU A 213 -2.14 29.72 -14.55
C LEU A 213 -3.20 30.11 -13.49
N PRO A 214 -3.47 31.40 -13.28
CA PRO A 214 -4.33 31.87 -12.18
C PRO A 214 -5.81 31.48 -12.32
N SER A 215 -6.26 31.16 -13.54
CA SER A 215 -7.63 30.70 -13.82
C SER A 215 -7.78 29.17 -13.76
N GLU A 216 -6.68 28.44 -13.55
CA GLU A 216 -6.67 26.98 -13.54
C GLU A 216 -7.31 26.45 -12.25
N GLN A 217 -8.31 25.58 -12.38
CA GLN A 217 -8.92 24.88 -11.26
C GLN A 217 -8.08 23.66 -10.92
N THR A 218 -7.07 23.87 -10.08
CA THR A 218 -6.14 22.80 -9.65
C THR A 218 -6.67 22.10 -8.41
N LEU A 219 -6.85 20.78 -8.49
CA LEU A 219 -7.08 19.91 -7.33
C LEU A 219 -5.80 19.14 -7.00
N ARG A 220 -5.35 19.23 -5.75
CA ARG A 220 -4.25 18.43 -5.23
C ARG A 220 -4.78 17.12 -4.66
N ILE A 221 -4.29 16.00 -5.16
CA ILE A 221 -4.65 14.66 -4.70
C ILE A 221 -3.43 14.05 -4.01
N LEU A 222 -3.43 14.09 -2.69
CA LEU A 222 -2.43 13.43 -1.85
C LEU A 222 -2.78 11.96 -1.68
N GLN A 223 -1.76 11.14 -1.45
CA GLN A 223 -1.94 9.70 -1.21
C GLN A 223 -1.29 9.32 0.12
N ASN A 224 -2.03 8.58 0.95
CA ASN A 224 -1.50 7.86 2.11
C ASN A 224 -0.66 8.71 3.08
N VAL A 225 -1.03 9.98 3.29
CA VAL A 225 -0.31 10.87 4.22
C VAL A 225 -0.48 10.34 5.64
N ASP A 226 0.63 9.91 6.26
CA ASP A 226 0.65 9.23 7.55
C ASP A 226 -0.20 9.90 8.63
N ALA A 227 -0.02 11.21 8.84
CA ALA A 227 -0.71 11.95 9.88
C ALA A 227 -2.23 11.93 9.69
N LEU A 228 -2.69 11.98 8.44
CA LEU A 228 -4.10 11.96 8.07
C LEU A 228 -4.65 10.53 8.15
N TYR A 229 -3.88 9.52 7.73
CA TYR A 229 -4.29 8.11 7.80
C TYR A 229 -4.66 7.69 9.22
N TRP A 230 -3.84 8.04 10.22
CA TRP A 230 -4.11 7.67 11.62
C TRP A 230 -5.38 8.31 12.20
N GLN A 231 -5.79 9.45 11.65
CA GLN A 231 -7.07 10.09 11.98
C GLN A 231 -8.21 9.39 11.22
N ALA A 232 -8.03 9.16 9.92
CA ALA A 232 -9.03 8.58 9.02
C ALA A 232 -9.39 7.12 9.35
N VAL A 233 -8.43 6.29 9.78
CA VAL A 233 -8.69 4.88 10.18
C VAL A 233 -9.65 4.78 11.38
N SER A 234 -9.69 5.82 12.23
CA SER A 234 -10.66 5.90 13.32
C SER A 234 -12.08 6.19 12.79
N ALA A 235 -12.18 6.98 11.73
CA ALA A 235 -13.42 7.35 11.05
C ALA A 235 -13.85 6.38 9.94
N GLN A 236 -13.01 5.40 9.59
CA GLN A 236 -13.21 4.48 8.45
C GLN A 236 -13.36 5.22 7.10
N ALA A 237 -12.66 6.34 6.94
CA ALA A 237 -12.75 7.23 5.78
C ALA A 237 -11.74 6.89 4.67
N SER A 238 -12.19 6.49 3.48
CA SER A 238 -11.32 6.20 2.32
C SER A 238 -10.68 7.46 1.72
N ALA A 239 -11.29 8.62 1.92
CA ALA A 239 -10.76 9.92 1.52
C ALA A 239 -11.14 11.03 2.51
N VAL A 240 -10.34 12.09 2.54
CA VAL A 240 -10.56 13.30 3.37
C VAL A 240 -10.28 14.58 2.58
N SER A 241 -10.93 15.68 2.96
CA SER A 241 -10.72 17.02 2.38
C SER A 241 -9.83 17.87 3.28
N ILE A 242 -8.94 18.65 2.67
CA ILE A 242 -8.09 19.65 3.33
C ILE A 242 -8.27 20.96 2.56
N GLY A 243 -9.05 21.87 3.13
CA GLY A 243 -9.55 23.05 2.44
C GLY A 243 -10.42 22.67 1.23
N GLU A 244 -10.47 23.61 0.28
CA GLU A 244 -11.29 23.50 -0.92
C GLU A 244 -10.59 22.70 -2.03
N ASP A 245 -9.28 22.86 -2.16
CA ASP A 245 -8.47 22.45 -3.33
C ASP A 245 -7.54 21.25 -3.07
N THR A 246 -7.70 20.55 -1.94
CA THR A 246 -6.86 19.39 -1.60
C THR A 246 -7.69 18.25 -1.03
N VAL A 247 -7.38 17.04 -1.49
CA VAL A 247 -7.90 15.79 -0.93
C VAL A 247 -6.74 14.85 -0.61
N CYS A 248 -6.95 13.94 0.33
CA CYS A 248 -6.06 12.82 0.56
C CYS A 248 -6.86 11.52 0.45
N VAL A 249 -6.39 10.61 -0.40
CA VAL A 249 -6.95 9.25 -0.55
C VAL A 249 -6.09 8.24 0.21
N PHE A 250 -6.71 7.15 0.67
CA PHE A 250 -6.04 6.08 1.41
C PHE A 250 -6.19 4.75 0.66
N ASN A 251 -5.32 4.52 -0.32
CA ASN A 251 -5.23 3.27 -1.08
C ASN A 251 -4.19 2.28 -0.51
N SER A 252 -3.42 2.70 0.50
CA SER A 252 -2.44 1.88 1.17
C SER A 252 -2.25 2.34 2.61
N THR A 253 -1.62 1.50 3.42
CA THR A 253 -1.33 1.83 4.81
C THR A 253 0.08 2.39 4.98
N PRO A 254 0.35 3.19 6.02
CA PRO A 254 1.73 3.60 6.33
C PRO A 254 2.67 2.41 6.54
N LEU A 255 2.19 1.24 6.99
CA LEU A 255 3.05 0.07 7.10
C LEU A 255 3.55 -0.41 5.73
N GLU A 256 2.64 -0.54 4.77
CA GLU A 256 2.96 -0.96 3.40
C GLU A 256 3.81 0.08 2.66
N LYS A 257 3.49 1.38 2.83
CA LYS A 257 4.30 2.49 2.30
C LYS A 257 5.77 2.37 2.70
N TYR A 258 6.05 2.20 4.00
CA TYR A 258 7.43 2.14 4.49
C TYR A 258 8.11 0.80 4.21
N GLU A 259 7.37 -0.31 4.17
CA GLU A 259 7.91 -1.62 3.78
C GLU A 259 8.35 -1.61 2.31
N SER A 260 7.54 -1.02 1.43
CA SER A 260 7.90 -0.86 0.01
C SER A 260 9.16 0.00 -0.15
N TYR A 261 9.31 1.04 0.68
CA TYR A 261 10.53 1.85 0.69
C TYR A 261 11.74 1.11 1.28
N ARG A 262 11.55 0.25 2.29
CA ARG A 262 12.61 -0.64 2.82
C ARG A 262 13.16 -1.54 1.72
N LEU A 263 12.29 -2.19 0.95
CA LEU A 263 12.68 -3.05 -0.19
C LEU A 263 13.46 -2.29 -1.27
N CYS A 264 13.15 -1.01 -1.49
CA CYS A 264 13.92 -0.17 -2.42
C CYS A 264 15.37 0.03 -1.96
N PHE A 265 15.63 0.21 -0.65
CA PHE A 265 17.01 0.31 -0.15
C PHE A 265 17.82 -0.95 -0.41
N GLU A 266 17.20 -2.13 -0.33
CA GLU A 266 17.86 -3.39 -0.64
C GLU A 266 18.20 -3.44 -2.13
N ARG A 267 17.24 -3.12 -3.00
CA ARG A 267 17.46 -3.04 -4.45
C ARG A 267 18.57 -2.05 -4.83
N TRP A 268 18.65 -0.90 -4.17
CA TRP A 268 19.68 0.11 -4.45
C TRP A 268 21.08 -0.29 -3.99
N ASN A 269 21.18 -1.15 -2.97
CA ASN A 269 22.47 -1.61 -2.42
C ASN A 269 22.95 -2.92 -3.03
N ASN A 270 22.05 -3.71 -3.60
CA ASN A 270 22.31 -5.00 -4.21
C ASN A 270 22.55 -4.88 -5.72
N ALA A 271 22.96 -5.97 -6.39
CA ALA A 271 22.97 -5.98 -7.85
C ALA A 271 21.52 -5.85 -8.38
N ALA A 272 21.34 -5.24 -9.55
CA ALA A 272 20.00 -4.99 -10.12
C ALA A 272 19.17 -6.28 -10.33
N ASP A 273 19.84 -7.44 -10.37
CA ASP A 273 19.24 -8.76 -10.59
C ASP A 273 19.01 -9.56 -9.30
N ASP A 274 19.38 -9.04 -8.13
CA ASP A 274 19.15 -9.74 -6.86
C ASP A 274 17.66 -9.72 -6.49
N ALA A 275 17.13 -10.88 -6.12
CA ALA A 275 15.76 -11.03 -5.68
C ALA A 275 15.52 -10.25 -4.37
N PRO A 276 14.36 -9.58 -4.20
CA PRO A 276 14.04 -8.89 -2.95
C PRO A 276 13.96 -9.86 -1.76
N ASP A 277 14.48 -9.46 -0.60
CA ASP A 277 14.36 -10.20 0.65
C ASP A 277 13.09 -9.77 1.41
N PHE A 278 12.08 -10.63 1.35
CA PHE A 278 10.81 -10.44 2.05
C PHE A 278 10.85 -10.90 3.51
N THR A 279 11.93 -11.56 3.96
CA THR A 279 12.03 -12.15 5.30
C THR A 279 11.79 -11.15 6.42
N PRO A 280 12.43 -9.96 6.43
CA PRO A 280 12.23 -8.97 7.49
C PRO A 280 10.77 -8.50 7.57
N GLY A 281 10.12 -8.29 6.43
CA GLY A 281 8.72 -7.87 6.33
C GLY A 281 7.77 -8.91 6.90
N VAL A 282 7.88 -10.17 6.45
CA VAL A 282 7.02 -11.27 6.92
C VAL A 282 7.19 -11.50 8.42
N TYR A 283 8.43 -11.57 8.90
CA TYR A 283 8.69 -11.82 10.32
C TYR A 283 8.18 -10.66 11.19
N ASN A 284 8.31 -9.41 10.74
CA ASN A 284 7.75 -8.26 11.43
C ASN A 284 6.22 -8.35 11.58
N LEU A 285 5.50 -8.83 10.56
CA LEU A 285 4.05 -9.05 10.62
C LEU A 285 3.69 -10.17 11.60
N ILE A 286 4.36 -11.32 11.52
CA ILE A 286 4.19 -12.45 12.44
C ILE A 286 4.40 -12.00 13.89
N PHE A 287 5.51 -11.30 14.17
CA PHE A 287 5.85 -10.85 15.52
C PHE A 287 4.86 -9.84 16.05
N SER A 288 4.42 -8.90 15.21
CA SER A 288 3.45 -7.87 15.57
C SER A 288 2.07 -8.47 15.85
N LEU A 289 1.62 -9.44 15.04
CA LEU A 289 0.39 -10.19 15.26
C LEU A 289 0.46 -11.02 16.54
N ALA A 290 1.52 -11.83 16.70
CA ALA A 290 1.76 -12.67 17.86
C ALA A 290 1.71 -11.85 19.15
N ARG A 291 2.47 -10.75 19.21
CA ARG A 291 2.49 -9.83 20.35
C ARG A 291 1.11 -9.26 20.66
N SER A 292 0.37 -8.83 19.64
CA SER A 292 -0.96 -8.21 19.80
C SER A 292 -1.99 -9.19 20.37
N LEU A 293 -1.86 -10.48 20.03
CA LEU A 293 -2.67 -11.58 20.57
C LEU A 293 -2.12 -12.15 21.89
N GLY A 294 -0.97 -11.66 22.35
CA GLY A 294 -0.30 -12.06 23.59
C GLY A 294 0.51 -13.36 23.47
N PHE A 295 0.78 -13.85 22.27
CA PHE A 295 1.77 -14.90 22.03
C PHE A 295 3.18 -14.33 22.23
N ARG A 296 4.05 -15.12 22.85
CA ARG A 296 5.40 -14.72 23.26
C ARG A 296 6.42 -15.57 22.53
N LEU A 297 7.21 -15.01 21.62
CA LEU A 297 8.16 -15.78 20.80
C LEU A 297 9.08 -16.69 21.63
N ASP A 298 9.48 -16.20 22.81
CA ASP A 298 10.36 -16.83 23.80
C ASP A 298 9.63 -17.74 24.80
N SER A 299 8.39 -18.13 24.52
CA SER A 299 7.61 -19.03 25.38
C SER A 299 7.34 -20.35 24.66
N PRO A 300 7.65 -21.51 25.28
CA PRO A 300 7.26 -22.79 24.71
C PRO A 300 5.75 -23.04 24.86
N ARG A 301 5.03 -22.22 25.64
CA ARG A 301 3.59 -22.40 25.95
C ARG A 301 2.67 -21.57 25.05
N ASN A 302 3.07 -21.36 23.80
CA ASN A 302 2.24 -20.64 22.82
C ASN A 302 1.18 -21.51 22.17
N GLY A 303 1.36 -22.83 22.18
CA GLY A 303 0.52 -23.76 21.44
C GLY A 303 -0.02 -24.93 22.27
N THR A 304 -0.57 -25.91 21.57
CA THR A 304 -1.05 -27.19 22.12
C THR A 304 0.09 -28.14 22.50
N GLN A 305 1.31 -27.85 22.03
CA GLN A 305 2.54 -28.56 22.37
C GLN A 305 3.64 -27.58 22.80
N PRO A 306 4.59 -27.99 23.67
CA PRO A 306 5.69 -27.14 24.11
C PRO A 306 6.70 -26.92 22.98
N LYS A 307 6.64 -25.76 22.30
CA LYS A 307 7.60 -25.35 21.25
C LYS A 307 7.71 -23.83 21.19
N PHE A 308 8.92 -23.31 20.99
CA PHE A 308 9.12 -21.88 20.77
C PHE A 308 8.63 -21.48 19.38
N LEU A 309 7.97 -20.32 19.28
CA LEU A 309 7.52 -19.81 18.00
C LEU A 309 8.71 -19.36 17.13
N SER A 310 9.81 -18.90 17.76
CA SER A 310 11.07 -18.59 17.07
C SER A 310 11.62 -19.78 16.29
N ASP A 311 11.51 -20.99 16.84
CA ASP A 311 12.07 -22.22 16.26
C ASP A 311 11.13 -22.82 15.20
N SER A 312 9.99 -22.16 14.98
CA SER A 312 8.98 -22.60 14.01
C SER A 312 8.79 -21.58 12.90
N LEU A 313 9.57 -20.50 12.85
CA LEU A 313 9.40 -19.48 11.81
C LEU A 313 9.48 -20.08 10.41
N PRO A 314 8.65 -19.61 9.47
CA PRO A 314 8.61 -20.18 8.14
C PRO A 314 9.86 -19.79 7.36
N GLU A 315 10.28 -20.68 6.47
CA GLU A 315 11.20 -20.34 5.39
C GLU A 315 10.50 -19.37 4.43
N ILE A 316 11.21 -18.33 3.99
CA ILE A 316 10.68 -17.32 3.06
C ILE A 316 11.40 -17.48 1.73
N VAL A 317 10.64 -17.75 0.67
CA VAL A 317 11.16 -18.05 -0.66
C VAL A 317 10.57 -17.06 -1.66
N ASN A 318 11.43 -16.48 -2.49
CA ASN A 318 10.98 -15.61 -3.56
C ASN A 318 10.39 -16.44 -4.71
N GLY A 319 9.12 -16.21 -5.02
CA GLY A 319 8.37 -16.98 -6.00
C GLY A 319 8.71 -16.69 -7.46
N SER A 320 9.66 -15.78 -7.74
CA SER A 320 10.25 -15.57 -9.05
C SER A 320 11.44 -16.49 -9.34
N GLU A 321 11.89 -17.28 -8.36
CA GLU A 321 12.95 -18.26 -8.54
C GLU A 321 12.47 -19.47 -9.37
N SER A 322 13.37 -20.01 -10.19
CA SER A 322 13.08 -21.00 -11.24
C SER A 322 12.60 -22.39 -10.77
N ALA A 323 12.64 -22.69 -9.47
CA ALA A 323 12.20 -23.96 -8.91
C ALA A 323 11.20 -23.74 -7.77
N LEU A 324 9.94 -23.48 -8.12
CA LEU A 324 8.84 -23.51 -7.16
C LEU A 324 8.61 -24.96 -6.69
N PRO A 325 8.28 -25.19 -5.41
CA PRO A 325 7.85 -26.51 -4.96
C PRO A 325 6.55 -26.93 -5.67
N ASP A 326 6.27 -28.23 -5.75
CA ASP A 326 4.99 -28.73 -6.26
C ASP A 326 3.84 -28.21 -5.39
N LEU A 327 3.08 -27.27 -5.96
CA LEU A 327 1.93 -26.65 -5.31
C LEU A 327 0.66 -27.44 -5.56
N SER A 328 -0.23 -27.45 -4.58
CA SER A 328 -1.62 -27.83 -4.82
C SER A 328 -2.27 -26.83 -5.80
N GLU A 329 -3.28 -27.24 -6.55
CA GLU A 329 -4.02 -26.33 -7.46
C GLU A 329 -4.56 -25.10 -6.72
N GLU A 330 -4.99 -25.27 -5.46
CA GLU A 330 -5.50 -24.19 -4.64
C GLU A 330 -4.39 -23.20 -4.26
N ASP A 331 -3.22 -23.69 -3.85
CA ASP A 331 -2.09 -22.83 -3.46
C ASP A 331 -1.48 -22.13 -4.67
N ALA A 332 -1.42 -22.80 -5.83
CA ALA A 332 -1.02 -22.20 -7.09
C ALA A 332 -1.97 -21.05 -7.49
N SER A 333 -3.28 -21.30 -7.44
CA SER A 333 -4.30 -20.27 -7.71
C SER A 333 -4.24 -19.10 -6.72
N ARG A 334 -3.89 -19.36 -5.46
CA ARG A 334 -3.72 -18.29 -4.46
C ARG A 334 -2.45 -17.48 -4.70
N LEU A 335 -1.33 -18.14 -4.99
CA LEU A 335 -0.07 -17.47 -5.32
C LEU A 335 -0.23 -16.58 -6.56
N GLU A 336 -0.93 -17.06 -7.58
CA GLU A 336 -1.23 -16.30 -8.79
C GLU A 336 -2.13 -15.09 -8.51
N ARG A 337 -3.21 -15.25 -7.74
CA ARG A 337 -4.18 -14.18 -7.49
C ARG A 337 -3.75 -13.18 -6.41
N GLN A 338 -2.95 -13.60 -5.44
CA GLN A 338 -2.65 -12.82 -4.23
C GLN A 338 -1.17 -12.45 -4.11
N GLY A 339 -0.33 -12.94 -5.02
CA GLY A 339 1.11 -12.71 -5.00
C GLY A 339 1.86 -13.46 -3.90
N CYS A 340 1.18 -14.11 -2.95
CA CYS A 340 1.83 -14.91 -1.90
C CYS A 340 0.98 -16.08 -1.39
N VAL A 341 1.65 -17.08 -0.82
CA VAL A 341 0.99 -18.21 -0.12
C VAL A 341 1.89 -18.79 0.98
N TYR A 342 1.29 -19.13 2.12
CA TYR A 342 1.92 -19.96 3.14
C TYR A 342 1.48 -21.43 3.02
N ILE A 343 2.47 -22.33 3.00
CA ILE A 343 2.30 -23.77 2.85
C ILE A 343 2.66 -24.44 4.18
N ALA A 344 1.63 -24.87 4.91
CA ALA A 344 1.80 -25.46 6.24
C ALA A 344 2.59 -26.79 6.22
N ALA A 345 2.46 -27.57 5.15
CA ALA A 345 3.10 -28.89 5.04
C ALA A 345 4.64 -28.83 5.06
N THR A 346 5.21 -27.77 4.47
CA THR A 346 6.65 -27.54 4.39
C THR A 346 7.12 -26.39 5.29
N ASN A 347 6.20 -25.68 5.94
CA ASN A 347 6.47 -24.44 6.67
C ASN A 347 7.15 -23.37 5.79
N THR A 348 6.69 -23.23 4.54
CA THR A 348 7.28 -22.34 3.54
C THR A 348 6.32 -21.23 3.18
N PHE A 349 6.84 -20.02 3.03
CA PHE A 349 6.12 -18.84 2.59
C PHE A 349 6.66 -18.43 1.23
N LEU A 350 5.84 -18.53 0.18
CA LEU A 350 6.21 -18.13 -1.17
C LEU A 350 5.65 -16.75 -1.46
N ILE A 351 6.49 -15.85 -1.96
CA ILE A 351 6.11 -14.47 -2.27
C ILE A 351 6.65 -14.07 -3.64
N ARG A 352 5.75 -13.78 -4.58
CA ARG A 352 6.04 -13.14 -5.88
C ARG A 352 5.90 -11.63 -5.79
N GLU A 353 4.86 -11.15 -5.11
CA GLU A 353 4.59 -9.74 -4.89
C GLU A 353 4.23 -9.52 -3.42
N PHE A 354 4.81 -8.50 -2.79
CA PHE A 354 4.51 -8.15 -1.42
C PHE A 354 3.27 -7.24 -1.37
N GLN A 355 2.09 -7.85 -1.22
CA GLN A 355 0.84 -7.12 -0.97
C GLN A 355 0.44 -7.27 0.50
N LEU A 356 0.48 -6.18 1.28
CA LEU A 356 0.39 -6.25 2.74
C LEU A 356 -0.85 -7.01 3.26
N PRO A 357 -2.07 -6.80 2.72
CA PRO A 357 -3.24 -7.55 3.17
C PRO A 357 -3.04 -9.07 3.03
N HIS A 358 -2.53 -9.53 1.89
CA HIS A 358 -2.35 -10.96 1.63
C HIS A 358 -1.23 -11.56 2.48
N VAL A 359 -0.09 -10.89 2.60
CA VAL A 359 1.00 -11.36 3.47
C VAL A 359 0.54 -11.41 4.94
N ALA A 360 -0.31 -10.49 5.38
CA ALA A 360 -0.89 -10.52 6.73
C ALA A 360 -1.83 -11.72 6.94
N ARG A 361 -2.63 -12.09 5.93
CA ARG A 361 -3.47 -13.32 5.96
C ARG A 361 -2.61 -14.55 6.14
N GLU A 362 -1.59 -14.69 5.29
CA GLU A 362 -0.70 -15.84 5.28
C GLU A 362 0.16 -15.93 6.55
N SER A 363 0.61 -14.79 7.08
CA SER A 363 1.27 -14.69 8.40
C SER A 363 0.35 -15.18 9.53
N THR A 364 -0.96 -14.97 9.39
CA THR A 364 -1.95 -15.43 10.36
C THR A 364 -2.20 -16.93 10.25
N ARG A 365 -2.22 -17.48 9.03
CA ARG A 365 -2.26 -18.94 8.81
C ARG A 365 -1.05 -19.60 9.43
N PHE A 366 0.15 -19.07 9.18
CA PHE A 366 1.36 -19.53 9.85
C PHE A 366 1.17 -19.58 11.37
N LEU A 367 0.73 -18.47 11.98
CA LEU A 367 0.54 -18.41 13.43
C LEU A 367 -0.50 -19.44 13.91
N TYR A 368 -1.58 -19.67 13.15
CA TYR A 368 -2.58 -20.68 13.44
C TYR A 368 -1.97 -22.09 13.48
N HIS A 369 -1.29 -22.50 12.41
CA HIS A 369 -0.63 -23.82 12.32
C HIS A 369 0.46 -23.99 13.39
N ALA A 370 1.27 -22.96 13.63
CA ALA A 370 2.32 -22.99 14.65
C ALA A 370 1.75 -23.13 16.07
N CYS A 371 0.62 -22.48 16.38
CA CYS A 371 -0.08 -22.63 17.66
C CYS A 371 -0.66 -24.04 17.87
N GLN A 372 -0.88 -24.79 16.79
CA GLN A 372 -1.42 -26.15 16.84
C GLN A 372 -0.35 -27.24 16.73
N GLY A 373 0.94 -26.86 16.77
CA GLY A 373 2.05 -27.81 16.70
C GLY A 373 2.35 -28.29 15.28
N MET A 374 1.95 -27.54 14.24
CA MET A 374 2.21 -27.85 12.83
C MET A 374 1.62 -29.20 12.38
N VAL A 375 0.52 -29.62 13.01
CA VAL A 375 -0.17 -30.86 12.66
C VAL A 375 -0.99 -30.69 11.39
N LYS A 376 -1.23 -31.78 10.65
CA LYS A 376 -2.12 -31.75 9.49
C LYS A 376 -3.56 -31.52 9.96
N HIS A 377 -4.20 -30.51 9.41
CA HIS A 377 -5.57 -30.13 9.76
C HIS A 377 -6.62 -30.86 8.93
N SER A 378 -7.82 -31.01 9.52
CA SER A 378 -8.99 -31.52 8.80
C SER A 378 -9.49 -30.48 7.79
N ALA A 379 -10.18 -30.94 6.73
CA ALA A 379 -10.85 -30.02 5.80
C ALA A 379 -11.90 -29.14 6.52
N HIS A 380 -12.42 -29.57 7.68
CA HIS A 380 -13.41 -28.86 8.45
C HIS A 380 -12.86 -27.58 9.11
N SER A 381 -11.58 -27.54 9.51
CA SER A 381 -11.02 -26.34 10.15
C SER A 381 -10.78 -25.18 9.20
N LYS A 382 -10.83 -25.41 7.88
CA LYS A 382 -10.46 -24.45 6.84
C LYS A 382 -11.29 -23.16 6.88
N ALA A 383 -12.58 -23.26 7.22
CA ALA A 383 -13.45 -22.09 7.33
C ALA A 383 -13.05 -21.19 8.51
N VAL A 384 -12.64 -21.78 9.64
CA VAL A 384 -12.15 -21.03 10.80
C VAL A 384 -10.76 -20.46 10.55
N GLU A 385 -9.88 -21.23 9.89
CA GLU A 385 -8.57 -20.73 9.45
C GLU A 385 -8.71 -19.51 8.54
N ASN A 386 -9.61 -19.56 7.54
CA ASN A 386 -9.90 -18.42 6.68
C ASN A 386 -10.43 -17.21 7.46
N ALA A 387 -11.33 -17.42 8.42
CA ALA A 387 -11.85 -16.35 9.27
C ALA A 387 -10.75 -15.74 10.17
N LEU A 388 -9.81 -16.55 10.68
CA LEU A 388 -8.66 -16.04 11.42
C LEU A 388 -7.70 -15.27 10.50
N ALA A 389 -7.47 -15.74 9.27
CA ALA A 389 -6.63 -15.07 8.28
C ALA A 389 -7.19 -13.68 7.90
N ASP A 390 -8.49 -13.60 7.63
CA ASP A 390 -9.24 -12.34 7.47
C ASP A 390 -9.08 -11.42 8.69
N PHE A 391 -9.24 -11.96 9.90
CA PHE A 391 -9.11 -11.20 11.16
C PHE A 391 -7.69 -10.62 11.33
N GLY A 392 -6.65 -11.41 11.08
CA GLY A 392 -5.26 -10.95 11.22
C GLY A 392 -4.88 -9.93 10.15
N SER A 393 -5.39 -10.08 8.93
CA SER A 393 -5.33 -9.04 7.89
C SER A 393 -5.95 -7.73 8.38
N GLY A 394 -7.14 -7.77 8.99
CA GLY A 394 -7.79 -6.57 9.55
C GLY A 394 -6.97 -5.90 10.66
N MET A 395 -6.22 -6.66 11.46
CA MET A 395 -5.36 -6.08 12.52
C MET A 395 -4.08 -5.43 11.97
N LEU A 396 -3.47 -5.99 10.93
CA LEU A 396 -2.18 -5.54 10.38
C LEU A 396 -2.35 -4.54 9.22
N SER A 397 -3.44 -4.67 8.46
CA SER A 397 -3.77 -3.87 7.29
C SER A 397 -5.29 -3.58 7.25
N PRO A 398 -5.79 -2.74 8.18
CA PRO A 398 -7.20 -2.40 8.23
C PRO A 398 -7.61 -1.69 6.94
N VAL A 399 -8.59 -2.27 6.26
CA VAL A 399 -9.24 -1.66 5.10
C VAL A 399 -10.05 -0.45 5.56
N VAL A 400 -10.00 0.62 4.77
CA VAL A 400 -10.69 1.87 5.06
C VAL A 400 -11.73 2.12 3.94
N GLY A 401 -13.00 2.23 4.30
CA GLY A 401 -14.07 2.63 3.38
C GLY A 401 -14.64 1.55 2.43
N GLU A 402 -14.52 0.26 2.74
CA GLU A 402 -15.23 -0.79 1.97
C GLU A 402 -16.64 -1.09 2.52
N ASP A 403 -17.65 -0.95 1.66
CA ASP A 403 -19.09 -1.19 1.93
C ASP A 403 -19.55 -2.64 1.61
N MET A 404 -18.65 -3.62 1.67
CA MET A 404 -19.01 -5.03 1.45
C MET A 404 -19.60 -5.68 2.72
N ARG A 405 -20.57 -6.59 2.55
CA ARG A 405 -21.08 -7.41 3.66
C ARG A 405 -19.90 -8.17 4.28
N PRO A 406 -19.59 -7.93 5.57
CA PRO A 406 -18.38 -8.47 6.19
C PRO A 406 -18.48 -10.00 6.33
N GLY A 407 -17.47 -10.70 5.84
CA GLY A 407 -17.29 -12.13 6.10
C GLY A 407 -17.00 -12.42 7.58
N PRO A 408 -16.99 -13.71 7.99
CA PRO A 408 -16.81 -14.10 9.40
C PRO A 408 -15.57 -13.51 10.08
N GLY A 409 -14.44 -13.43 9.38
CA GLY A 409 -13.23 -12.85 9.97
C GLY A 409 -13.26 -11.34 10.13
N GLN A 410 -13.89 -10.61 9.21
CA GLN A 410 -14.11 -9.18 9.35
C GLN A 410 -15.06 -8.88 10.52
N LEU A 411 -16.09 -9.71 10.71
CA LEU A 411 -16.97 -9.64 11.88
C LEU A 411 -16.23 -9.89 13.19
N LEU A 412 -15.31 -10.88 13.19
CA LEU A 412 -14.44 -11.16 14.33
C LEU A 412 -13.56 -9.94 14.66
N TYR A 413 -12.97 -9.31 13.64
CA TYR A 413 -12.12 -8.12 13.79
C TYR A 413 -12.91 -6.94 14.34
N GLN A 414 -14.05 -6.61 13.74
CA GLN A 414 -14.95 -5.55 14.20
C GLN A 414 -15.39 -5.76 15.65
N SER A 415 -15.75 -6.99 16.02
CA SER A 415 -16.16 -7.32 17.39
C SER A 415 -15.00 -7.26 18.40
N TYR A 416 -13.78 -7.61 18.00
CA TYR A 416 -12.59 -7.43 18.81
C TYR A 416 -12.26 -5.95 19.05
N VAL A 417 -12.29 -5.13 17.99
CA VAL A 417 -12.04 -3.68 18.05
C VAL A 417 -13.13 -2.95 18.86
N ALA A 418 -14.39 -3.37 18.73
CA ALA A 418 -15.50 -2.85 19.51
C ALA A 418 -15.47 -3.28 20.99
N GLY A 419 -14.59 -4.21 21.37
CA GLY A 419 -14.49 -4.70 22.75
C GLY A 419 -15.48 -5.82 23.11
N ARG A 420 -16.31 -6.26 22.17
CA ARG A 420 -17.28 -7.36 22.34
C ARG A 420 -16.58 -8.70 22.55
N ILE A 421 -15.46 -8.92 21.86
CA ILE A 421 -14.63 -10.12 22.01
C ILE A 421 -13.33 -9.76 22.74
N ARG A 422 -12.94 -10.59 23.72
CA ARG A 422 -11.69 -10.44 24.46
C ARG A 422 -10.52 -11.08 23.70
N ARG A 423 -9.33 -10.51 23.84
CA ARG A 423 -8.08 -11.08 23.30
C ARG A 423 -7.89 -12.56 23.66
N THR A 424 -8.23 -12.94 24.89
CA THR A 424 -8.14 -14.34 25.36
C THR A 424 -9.06 -15.29 24.59
N SER A 425 -10.23 -14.81 24.16
CA SER A 425 -11.16 -15.60 23.34
C SER A 425 -10.60 -15.82 21.94
N ILE A 426 -10.03 -14.77 21.32
CA ILE A 426 -9.33 -14.90 20.04
C ILE A 426 -8.16 -15.88 20.17
N ARG A 427 -7.31 -15.71 21.19
CA ARG A 427 -6.17 -16.61 21.43
C ARG A 427 -6.62 -18.07 21.56
N ARG A 428 -7.77 -18.34 22.18
CA ARG A 428 -8.31 -19.70 22.29
C ARG A 428 -8.64 -20.29 20.92
N LEU A 429 -9.17 -19.50 19.97
CA LEU A 429 -9.46 -19.98 18.60
C LEU A 429 -8.21 -20.49 17.88
N PHE A 430 -7.05 -19.86 18.09
CA PHE A 430 -5.77 -20.33 17.54
C PHE A 430 -5.33 -21.68 18.12
N LEU A 431 -5.82 -22.06 19.30
CA LEU A 431 -5.44 -23.29 20.02
C LEU A 431 -6.46 -24.42 19.87
N THR A 432 -7.64 -24.15 19.28
CA THR A 432 -8.72 -25.14 19.19
C THR A 432 -8.52 -26.03 17.97
N HIS A 433 -8.35 -27.33 18.19
CA HIS A 433 -8.46 -28.35 17.15
C HIS A 433 -9.93 -28.55 16.77
N LEU A 434 -10.23 -28.58 15.46
CA LEU A 434 -11.58 -28.72 14.92
C LEU A 434 -11.63 -29.94 14.01
N ASP A 435 -12.18 -31.03 14.55
CA ASP A 435 -12.19 -32.34 13.88
C ASP A 435 -13.56 -32.69 13.28
N SER A 436 -14.59 -31.85 13.48
CA SER A 436 -15.94 -32.08 12.95
C SER A 436 -16.57 -30.81 12.35
N HIS A 437 -17.50 -31.03 11.43
CA HIS A 437 -18.31 -29.97 10.83
C HIS A 437 -19.14 -29.23 11.90
N GLU A 438 -19.76 -29.95 12.84
CA GLU A 438 -20.58 -29.36 13.91
C GLU A 438 -19.79 -28.41 14.82
N ALA A 439 -18.58 -28.81 15.22
CA ALA A 439 -17.70 -27.97 16.03
C ALA A 439 -17.30 -26.69 15.29
N THR A 440 -17.01 -26.82 13.99
CA THR A 440 -16.66 -25.69 13.12
C THR A 440 -17.84 -24.74 12.96
N SER A 441 -19.03 -25.26 12.65
CA SER A 441 -20.26 -24.46 12.54
C SER A 441 -20.56 -23.73 13.84
N HIS A 442 -20.43 -24.39 15.00
CA HIS A 442 -20.67 -23.75 16.29
C HIS A 442 -19.73 -22.57 16.56
N VAL A 443 -18.44 -22.72 16.25
CA VAL A 443 -17.45 -21.63 16.37
C VAL A 443 -17.80 -20.47 15.45
N LEU A 444 -18.12 -20.74 14.17
CA LEU A 444 -18.48 -19.71 13.21
C LEU A 444 -19.77 -18.98 13.60
N THR A 445 -20.80 -19.70 14.06
CA THR A 445 -22.04 -19.10 14.57
C THR A 445 -21.76 -18.22 15.79
N THR A 446 -20.85 -18.62 16.68
CA THR A 446 -20.48 -17.79 17.84
C THR A 446 -19.78 -16.49 17.40
N ILE A 447 -18.93 -16.57 16.38
CA ILE A 447 -18.25 -15.42 15.79
C ILE A 447 -19.27 -14.47 15.15
N THR A 448 -20.26 -14.99 14.41
CA THR A 448 -21.25 -14.18 13.67
C THR A 448 -22.40 -13.67 14.55
N ALA A 449 -22.81 -14.42 15.57
CA ALA A 449 -23.89 -14.05 16.51
C ALA A 449 -23.52 -12.88 17.44
N SER A 450 -22.23 -12.51 17.50
CA SER A 450 -21.73 -11.36 18.26
C SER A 450 -22.22 -9.98 17.73
N GLN A 451 -23.17 -9.95 16.79
CA GLN A 451 -23.81 -8.74 16.25
C GLN A 451 -25.11 -8.34 16.95
N THR A 452 -25.86 -9.28 17.53
CA THR A 452 -27.10 -9.00 18.26
C THR A 452 -26.77 -8.88 19.75
N PHE A 453 -26.48 -7.66 20.22
CA PHE A 453 -26.79 -7.10 21.55
C PHE A 453 -26.10 -5.74 21.72
#